data_AF-A0A4Q3W021-F1
#
_entry.id   AF-A0A4Q3W021-F1
#
_cell.length_a   1.000
_cell.length_b   1.000
_cell.length_c   1.000
_cell.angle_alpha   90.00
_cell.angle_beta   90.00
_cell.angle_gamma   90.00
#
_symmetry.space_group_name_H-M   'P 1'
#
loop_
_entity.id
_entity.type
_entity.pdbx_description
1 polymer ?
#
loop_
_entity_poly.entity_id
_entity_poly.type
_entity_poly.pdbx_seq_one_letter_code
_entity_poly.pdbx_strand_id
1 'polypeptide(L)' 'MATTIHYTHCPVCGSADFKNEWQAKDHTVSGESFQIAVCSSCTLAFTQDVPDAG' A
#
# COMPACT_ATOMS: atom_id res chain seq x y z
N MET A 1 17.65 -3.68 -7.64
CA MET A 1 17.49 -2.61 -6.64
C MET A 1 16.00 -2.35 -6.55
N ALA A 2 15.28 -3.00 -5.63
CA ALA A 2 13.82 -2.88 -5.55
C ALA A 2 13.47 -1.45 -5.09
N THR A 3 12.82 -0.68 -5.96
CA THR A 3 12.31 0.65 -5.59
C THR A 3 10.94 0.45 -4.97
N THR A 4 10.88 0.50 -3.65
CA THR A 4 9.64 0.38 -2.91
C THR A 4 8.83 1.67 -3.02
N ILE A 5 7.61 1.59 -3.51
CA ILE A 5 6.73 2.77 -3.60
C ILE A 5 6.14 3.05 -2.20
N HIS A 6 6.56 4.18 -1.61
CA HIS A 6 6.04 4.65 -0.32
C HIS A 6 5.13 5.86 -0.51
N TYR A 7 3.83 5.69 -0.24
CA TYR A 7 2.86 6.78 -0.27
C TYR A 7 2.81 7.47 1.09
N THR A 8 3.12 8.76 1.14
CA THR A 8 2.95 9.60 2.36
C THR A 8 1.58 10.26 2.43
N HIS A 9 0.85 10.29 1.31
CA HIS A 9 -0.47 10.89 1.18
C HIS A 9 -1.35 9.99 0.33
N CYS A 10 -2.65 9.99 0.59
CA CYS A 10 -3.62 9.26 -0.23
C CYS A 10 -3.56 9.78 -1.68
N PRO A 11 -3.31 8.92 -2.68
CA PRO A 11 -3.21 9.33 -4.07
C PRO A 11 -4.54 9.82 -4.66
N VAL A 12 -5.66 9.57 -3.98
CA VAL A 12 -7.01 9.97 -4.45
C VAL A 12 -7.46 11.29 -3.84
N CYS A 13 -7.28 11.48 -2.53
CA CYS A 13 -7.79 12.68 -1.84
C CYS A 13 -6.69 13.60 -1.28
N GLY A 14 -5.42 13.18 -1.29
CA GLY A 14 -4.30 13.94 -0.73
C GLY A 14 -4.18 13.92 0.80
N SER A 15 -5.08 13.25 1.50
CA SER A 15 -5.05 13.18 2.98
C SER A 15 -3.89 12.33 3.49
N ALA A 16 -3.21 12.80 4.54
CA ALA A 16 -2.22 12.01 5.30
C ALA A 16 -2.85 11.04 6.31
N ASP A 17 -4.17 11.12 6.51
CA ASP A 17 -4.94 10.26 7.39
C ASP A 17 -5.27 8.92 6.74
N PHE A 18 -4.36 7.96 6.86
CA PHE A 18 -4.57 6.56 6.53
C PHE A 18 -3.90 5.66 7.57
N LYS A 19 -4.44 4.47 7.76
CA LYS A 19 -3.91 3.46 8.68
C LYS A 19 -3.56 2.18 7.95
N ASN A 20 -2.40 1.63 8.25
CA ASN A 20 -1.96 0.31 7.80
C ASN A 20 -2.78 -0.72 8.58
N GLU A 21 -3.85 -1.20 7.96
CA GLU A 21 -4.85 -2.00 8.65
C GLU A 21 -4.68 -3.50 8.39
N TRP A 22 -4.13 -3.86 7.23
CA TRP A 22 -3.99 -5.26 6.83
C TRP A 22 -2.63 -5.48 6.16
N GLN A 23 -2.04 -6.64 6.41
CA GLN A 23 -0.88 -7.12 5.66
C GLN A 23 -1.38 -8.26 4.77
N ALA A 24 -1.55 -7.97 3.49
CA ALA A 24 -2.00 -8.95 2.53
C ALA A 24 -0.77 -9.68 2.01
N LYS A 25 -0.76 -10.99 2.23
CA LYS A 25 0.23 -11.86 1.61
C LYS A 25 -0.27 -12.18 0.22
N ASP A 26 0.49 -11.77 -0.79
CA ASP A 26 0.23 -12.24 -2.14
C ASP A 26 0.46 -13.75 -2.19
N HIS A 27 -0.54 -14.48 -2.66
CA HIS A 27 -0.49 -15.94 -2.82
C HIS A 27 -0.22 -16.35 -4.28
N THR A 28 0.14 -15.41 -5.16
CA THR A 28 0.63 -15.72 -6.51
C THR A 28 2.14 -15.97 -6.49
N VAL A 29 2.72 -16.29 -7.66
CA VAL A 29 4.02 -16.98 -7.86
C VAL A 29 5.23 -16.35 -7.10
N SER A 30 5.12 -15.10 -6.63
CA SER A 30 6.19 -14.36 -5.95
C SER A 30 6.16 -14.45 -4.40
N GLY A 31 4.99 -14.70 -3.79
CA GLY A 31 4.86 -14.89 -2.33
C GLY A 31 5.11 -13.64 -1.47
N GLU A 32 5.03 -12.45 -2.05
CA GLU A 32 5.41 -11.18 -1.42
C GLU A 32 4.29 -10.65 -0.51
N SER A 33 4.68 -10.21 0.69
CA SER A 33 3.76 -9.60 1.66
C SER A 33 3.76 -8.09 1.52
N PHE A 34 2.64 -7.52 1.09
CA PHE A 34 2.45 -6.08 0.98
C PHE A 34 1.50 -5.56 2.06
N GLN A 35 1.73 -4.32 2.48
CA GLN A 35 0.85 -3.67 3.45
C GLN A 35 -0.30 -3.00 2.72
N ILE A 36 -1.52 -3.14 3.23
CA ILE A 36 -2.70 -2.41 2.77
C ILE A 36 -2.98 -1.30 3.78
N ALA A 37 -2.92 -0.07 3.28
CA ALA A 37 -3.32 1.12 3.99
C ALA A 37 -4.75 1.51 3.59
N VAL A 38 -5.55 1.90 4.57
CA VAL A 38 -6.91 2.40 4.37
C VAL A 38 -6.97 3.86 4.79
N CYS A 39 -7.35 4.72 3.86
CA CYS A 39 -7.54 6.14 4.13
C CYS A 39 -8.78 6.37 4.99
N SER A 40 -8.63 7.07 6.12
CA SER A 40 -9.76 7.40 6.99
C SER A 40 -10.60 8.57 6.44
N SER A 41 -10.05 9.34 5.48
CA SER A 41 -10.72 10.49 4.88
C SER A 41 -11.63 10.13 3.70
N CYS A 42 -11.24 9.16 2.88
CA CYS A 42 -12.01 8.73 1.69
C CYS A 42 -12.34 7.24 1.69
N THR A 43 -11.93 6.50 2.72
CA THR A 43 -12.15 5.05 2.87
C THR A 43 -11.52 4.23 1.74
N LEU A 44 -10.57 4.80 1.00
CA LEU A 44 -9.83 4.11 -0.05
C LEU A 44 -8.81 3.15 0.56
N ALA A 45 -8.87 1.89 0.16
CA ALA A 45 -7.82 0.92 0.43
C ALA A 45 -6.79 0.92 -0.71
N PHE A 46 -5.50 1.04 -0.38
CA PHE A 46 -4.40 1.01 -1.34
C PHE A 46 -3.19 0.28 -0.75
N THR A 47 -2.32 -0.21 -1.62
CA THR A 47 -1.12 -0.95 -1.23
C THR A 47 0.03 0.02 -0.95
N GLN A 48 0.61 -0.11 0.24
CA GLN A 48 1.79 0.57 0.71
C GLN A 48 2.98 -0.38 0.55
N ASP A 49 4.14 0.15 0.18
CA ASP A 49 5.38 -0.61 0.15
C ASP A 49 5.41 -1.69 -0.97
N VAL A 50 4.81 -1.37 -2.12
CA VAL A 50 4.80 -2.29 -3.26
C VAL A 50 6.22 -2.36 -3.87
N PRO A 51 6.81 -3.56 -3.99
CA PRO A 51 8.08 -3.74 -4.68
C PRO A 51 7.88 -3.50 -6.18
N ASP A 52 8.71 -2.64 -6.76
CA ASP A 52 8.79 -2.48 -8.22
C ASP A 52 9.12 -3.84 -8.85
N ALA A 53 8.21 -4.32 -9.72
CA ALA A 53 8.37 -5.55 -10.48
C ALA A 53 9.41 -5.33 -11.59
N GLY A 54 10.68 -5.42 -11.22
CA GLY A 54 11.83 -5.27 -12.11
C GLY A 54 11.96 -6.39 -13.15
#